data_AF-A0A2S9K0S5-F1
#
_entry.id   AF-A0A2S9K0S5-F1
#
_cell.length_a   1.000
_cell.length_b   1.000
_cell.length_c   1.000
_cell.angle_alpha   90.00
_cell.angle_beta   90.00
_cell.angle_gamma   90.00
#
_symmetry.space_group_name_H-M   'P 1'
#
loop_
_entity.id
_entity.type
_entity.pdbx_description
1 polymer ?
#
loop_
_entity_poly.entity_id
_entity_poly.type
_entity_poly.pdbx_seq_one_letter_code
_entity_poly.pdbx_strand_id
1 'polypeptide(L)'
;MTAQISDRLLYQGKQHEIYGEPLDAYLGQLKSPLRFQVASTALWRGYLCKWAIEDGQLFLLSLQGILENDEVASIKTLFPESSGRVHADWFSGILRLPQGRRIEYVHMPYASVYDRDLFIRVQDGMVLDEELVENRSEVHRTRIGSRTVFEFEQDEYESLFGLPLEKRFPVVPGFSRQHFPGDAPLDFSELSSPYLETILSAHFGTEPAAEPIETFDQLIQSAWQAVRKAEGSHFVAEWEQAPRPFHYWEVDTRPVLRPYLEAVKSLSAVDPLPATADLLVLAIQADDLTLLQQLLSSGADPNASDSEGRLPLVEACGRSWGTAFREYLLRAGADVNGIDGHGNTPLLAAVMTQPDEQLDEPGGLSDLLHRGADPDCSKREDGSTALMQAIAQGKWRTLKPLLEAGANPYRTNRDRKTALDQIGKDKARRKTVAKLLQGLYAECWQRRQAERGPAS
;
A
#
# COMPACT_ATOMS: atom_id res chain seq x y z
N MET A 1 -13.34 5.78 -4.84
CA MET A 1 -14.51 4.87 -4.82
C MET A 1 -15.78 5.71 -4.89
N THR A 2 -16.77 5.34 -5.71
CA THR A 2 -18.12 5.91 -5.64
C THR A 2 -18.86 5.36 -4.42
N ALA A 3 -19.95 6.01 -3.99
CA ALA A 3 -20.82 5.44 -2.97
C ALA A 3 -21.45 4.14 -3.50
N GLN A 4 -21.28 3.04 -2.74
CA GLN A 4 -21.82 1.73 -3.06
C GLN A 4 -23.34 1.70 -2.89
N ILE A 5 -24.07 1.14 -3.84
CA ILE A 5 -25.49 0.83 -3.71
C ILE A 5 -25.64 -0.25 -2.63
N SER A 6 -26.45 0.06 -1.63
CA SER A 6 -26.77 -0.83 -0.51
C SER A 6 -27.54 -2.07 -0.96
N ASP A 7 -27.29 -3.18 -0.28
CA ASP A 7 -28.24 -4.29 -0.25
C ASP A 7 -29.56 -3.84 0.42
N ARG A 8 -30.62 -4.64 0.29
CA ARG A 8 -31.91 -4.37 0.92
C ARG A 8 -32.17 -5.36 2.05
N LEU A 9 -32.76 -4.89 3.15
CA LEU A 9 -33.19 -5.73 4.28
C LEU A 9 -34.68 -5.55 4.53
N LEU A 10 -35.40 -6.66 4.69
CA LEU A 10 -36.72 -6.66 5.31
C LEU A 10 -36.56 -6.79 6.82
N TYR A 11 -36.92 -5.75 7.56
CA TYR A 11 -36.90 -5.77 9.02
C TYR A 11 -38.10 -4.99 9.61
N GLN A 12 -38.68 -5.49 10.71
CA GLN A 12 -39.91 -4.95 11.33
C GLN A 12 -41.04 -4.63 10.33
N GLY A 13 -41.21 -5.47 9.29
CA GLY A 13 -42.22 -5.30 8.25
C GLY A 13 -41.94 -4.17 7.24
N LYS A 14 -40.74 -3.59 7.22
CA LYS A 14 -40.31 -2.50 6.33
C LYS A 14 -39.09 -2.91 5.52
N GLN A 15 -38.88 -2.25 4.37
CA GLN A 15 -37.66 -2.42 3.57
C GLN A 15 -36.67 -1.29 3.88
N HIS A 16 -35.47 -1.64 4.32
CA HIS A 16 -34.36 -0.75 4.63
C HIS A 16 -33.22 -0.90 3.60
N GLU A 17 -32.44 0.16 3.41
CA GLU A 17 -31.07 0.05 2.90
C GLU A 17 -30.18 -0.56 4.00
N ILE A 18 -29.23 -1.43 3.67
CA ILE A 18 -28.18 -1.86 4.62
C ILE A 18 -26.77 -1.54 4.15
N TYR A 19 -26.00 -1.06 5.11
CA TYR A 19 -24.63 -0.64 5.01
C TYR A 19 -23.78 -1.64 5.82
N GLY A 20 -23.16 -2.57 5.10
CA GLY A 20 -22.56 -3.80 5.62
C GLY A 20 -22.69 -4.90 4.55
N GLU A 21 -21.81 -5.91 4.56
CA GLU A 21 -21.61 -6.79 3.40
C GLU A 21 -21.66 -8.28 3.78
N PRO A 22 -22.81 -8.82 4.21
CA PRO A 22 -22.85 -10.13 4.86
C PRO A 22 -22.56 -11.30 3.92
N LEU A 23 -22.78 -11.14 2.60
CA LEU A 23 -22.39 -12.16 1.63
C LEU A 23 -20.90 -12.13 1.31
N ASP A 24 -20.23 -10.98 1.41
CA ASP A 24 -18.79 -10.88 1.18
C ASP A 24 -18.00 -11.72 2.22
N ALA A 25 -18.44 -11.66 3.47
CA ALA A 25 -17.95 -12.51 4.55
C ALA A 25 -18.10 -14.03 4.28
N TYR A 26 -19.03 -14.45 3.41
CA TYR A 26 -19.14 -15.84 2.94
C TYR A 26 -18.22 -16.11 1.75
N LEU A 27 -18.19 -15.20 0.76
CA LEU A 27 -17.36 -15.34 -0.44
C LEU A 27 -15.86 -15.43 -0.08
N GLY A 28 -15.41 -14.67 0.93
CA GLY A 28 -14.05 -14.75 1.48
C GLY A 28 -13.70 -16.05 2.21
N GLN A 29 -14.68 -16.92 2.52
CA GLN A 29 -14.45 -18.26 3.09
C GLN A 29 -14.36 -19.36 2.02
N LEU A 30 -14.71 -19.06 0.77
CA LEU A 30 -14.66 -20.02 -0.33
C LEU A 30 -13.20 -20.22 -0.81
N LYS A 31 -12.77 -21.48 -0.89
CA LYS A 31 -11.42 -21.85 -1.40
C LYS A 31 -11.14 -21.35 -2.83
N SER A 32 -12.21 -21.17 -3.62
CA SER A 32 -12.19 -20.47 -4.90
C SER A 32 -13.32 -19.44 -4.84
N PRO A 33 -13.05 -18.15 -4.57
CA PRO A 33 -14.08 -17.13 -4.45
C PRO A 33 -14.75 -16.87 -5.80
N LEU A 34 -16.09 -16.94 -5.82
CA LEU A 34 -16.87 -16.64 -7.01
C LEU A 34 -16.89 -15.12 -7.26
N ARG A 35 -16.45 -14.72 -8.46
CA ARG A 35 -16.30 -13.32 -8.86
C ARG A 35 -17.47 -12.86 -9.72
N PHE A 36 -17.88 -11.60 -9.50
CA PHE A 36 -19.05 -10.99 -10.14
C PHE A 36 -18.61 -9.85 -11.06
N GLN A 37 -19.29 -9.71 -12.21
CA GLN A 37 -19.03 -8.64 -13.17
C GLN A 37 -19.45 -7.27 -12.61
N VAL A 38 -18.55 -6.30 -12.63
CA VAL A 38 -18.85 -4.93 -12.19
C VAL A 38 -19.57 -4.15 -13.30
N ALA A 39 -20.91 -4.30 -13.35
CA ALA A 39 -21.77 -3.60 -14.31
C ALA A 39 -21.97 -2.08 -14.01
N SER A 40 -21.49 -1.57 -12.88
CA SER A 40 -21.58 -0.15 -12.51
C SER A 40 -20.54 0.23 -11.45
N THR A 41 -19.96 1.43 -11.56
CA THR A 41 -19.03 1.96 -10.56
C THR A 41 -19.69 2.29 -9.21
N ALA A 42 -21.03 2.35 -9.18
CA ALA A 42 -21.83 2.43 -7.95
C ALA A 42 -22.27 1.04 -7.43
N LEU A 43 -21.93 -0.05 -8.13
CA LEU A 43 -22.15 -1.43 -7.69
C LEU A 43 -20.86 -2.25 -7.89
N TRP A 44 -19.77 -1.82 -7.23
CA TRP A 44 -18.45 -2.43 -7.41
C TRP A 44 -18.34 -3.85 -6.82
N ARG A 45 -19.29 -4.28 -5.99
CA ARG A 45 -19.45 -5.70 -5.61
C ARG A 45 -19.93 -6.60 -6.75
N GLY A 46 -20.47 -6.06 -7.84
CA GLY A 46 -21.07 -6.84 -8.94
C GLY A 46 -22.39 -7.57 -8.61
N TYR A 47 -22.83 -7.56 -7.34
CA TYR A 47 -24.08 -8.17 -6.89
C TYR A 47 -24.90 -7.27 -5.96
N LEU A 48 -26.20 -7.56 -5.89
CA LEU A 48 -27.15 -7.06 -4.90
C LEU A 48 -27.83 -8.21 -4.18
N CYS A 49 -27.94 -8.11 -2.86
CA CYS A 49 -28.75 -9.04 -2.08
C CYS A 49 -30.03 -8.40 -1.51
N LYS A 50 -31.02 -9.27 -1.27
CA LYS A 50 -32.13 -9.00 -0.35
C LYS A 50 -31.98 -9.92 0.84
N TRP A 51 -32.05 -9.34 2.02
CA TRP A 51 -31.98 -9.99 3.31
C TRP A 51 -33.30 -9.87 4.05
N ALA A 52 -33.50 -10.67 5.08
CA ALA A 52 -34.50 -10.45 6.12
C ALA A 52 -33.92 -10.71 7.51
N ILE A 53 -34.43 -10.01 8.51
CA ILE A 53 -34.29 -10.39 9.92
C ILE A 53 -35.67 -10.80 10.42
N GLU A 54 -35.80 -12.08 10.76
CA GLU A 54 -37.03 -12.72 11.24
C GLU A 54 -36.69 -13.55 12.47
N ASP A 55 -37.49 -13.45 13.54
CA ASP A 55 -37.29 -14.15 14.82
C ASP A 55 -35.86 -14.04 15.40
N GLY A 56 -35.19 -12.91 15.16
CA GLY A 56 -33.82 -12.63 15.60
C GLY A 56 -32.72 -13.23 14.72
N GLN A 57 -33.06 -13.84 13.58
CA GLN A 57 -32.11 -14.49 12.67
C GLN A 57 -32.01 -13.75 11.33
N LEU A 58 -30.78 -13.61 10.82
CA LEU A 58 -30.47 -13.02 9.51
C LEU A 58 -30.57 -14.09 8.41
N PHE A 59 -31.32 -13.78 7.35
CA PHE A 59 -31.51 -14.65 6.19
C PHE A 59 -31.21 -13.96 4.87
N LEU A 60 -30.57 -14.68 3.95
CA LEU A 60 -30.50 -14.30 2.53
C LEU A 60 -31.78 -14.77 1.82
N LEU A 61 -32.49 -13.83 1.18
CA LEU A 61 -33.75 -14.06 0.45
C LEU A 61 -33.63 -13.97 -1.07
N SER A 62 -32.69 -13.19 -1.60
CA SER A 62 -32.31 -13.26 -3.01
C SER A 62 -30.90 -12.72 -3.25
N LEU A 63 -30.14 -13.40 -4.09
CA LEU A 63 -28.94 -12.88 -4.74
C LEU A 63 -29.30 -12.49 -6.19
N GLN A 64 -28.78 -11.36 -6.66
CA GLN A 64 -28.82 -10.93 -8.06
C GLN A 64 -27.44 -10.43 -8.48
N GLY A 65 -26.88 -11.01 -9.54
CA GLY A 65 -25.59 -10.62 -10.12
C GLY A 65 -25.28 -11.46 -11.37
N ILE A 66 -24.16 -11.17 -12.03
CA ILE A 66 -23.61 -11.97 -13.13
C ILE A 66 -22.19 -12.33 -12.76
N LEU A 67 -21.78 -13.59 -12.96
CA LEU A 67 -20.43 -14.08 -12.67
C LEU A 67 -19.46 -13.79 -13.84
N GLU A 68 -18.15 -13.83 -13.58
CA GLU A 68 -17.12 -13.65 -14.63
C GLU A 68 -17.20 -14.67 -15.79
N ASN A 69 -17.92 -15.78 -15.63
CA ASN A 69 -18.20 -16.79 -16.66
C ASN A 69 -19.54 -16.59 -17.39
N ASP A 70 -20.12 -15.38 -17.33
CA ASP A 70 -21.44 -14.98 -17.86
C ASP A 70 -22.66 -15.70 -17.25
N GLU A 71 -22.49 -16.53 -16.22
CA GLU A 71 -23.62 -17.17 -15.54
C GLU A 71 -24.36 -16.20 -14.61
N VAL A 72 -25.70 -16.26 -14.61
CA VAL A 72 -26.54 -15.46 -13.71
C VAL A 72 -26.46 -16.02 -12.29
N ALA A 73 -25.90 -15.24 -11.37
CA ALA A 73 -25.76 -15.62 -9.98
C ALA A 73 -27.11 -15.65 -9.27
N SER A 74 -27.39 -16.76 -8.59
CA SER A 74 -28.59 -16.99 -7.79
C SER A 74 -28.21 -17.59 -6.43
N ILE A 75 -29.15 -17.66 -5.49
CA ILE A 75 -28.90 -18.36 -4.21
C ILE A 75 -28.46 -19.81 -4.46
N LYS A 76 -29.02 -20.50 -5.47
CA LYS A 76 -28.63 -21.88 -5.80
C LYS A 76 -27.23 -22.01 -6.39
N THR A 77 -26.64 -20.92 -6.88
CA THR A 77 -25.26 -20.89 -7.38
C THR A 77 -24.25 -20.93 -6.22
N LEU A 78 -24.61 -20.42 -5.05
CA LEU A 78 -23.79 -20.46 -3.82
C LEU A 78 -24.21 -21.58 -2.85
N PHE A 79 -25.51 -21.87 -2.80
CA PHE A 79 -26.14 -22.81 -1.87
C PHE A 79 -27.06 -23.78 -2.65
N PRO A 80 -26.53 -24.80 -3.35
CA PRO A 80 -27.29 -25.66 -4.25
C PRO A 80 -28.47 -26.38 -3.57
N GLU A 81 -28.26 -26.85 -2.34
CA GLU A 81 -29.25 -27.56 -1.52
C GLU A 81 -30.35 -26.66 -0.93
N SER A 82 -30.29 -25.34 -1.16
CA SER A 82 -31.24 -24.40 -0.58
C SER A 82 -32.61 -24.40 -1.26
N SER A 83 -33.65 -24.17 -0.46
CA SER A 83 -35.03 -23.95 -0.91
C SER A 83 -35.28 -22.53 -1.45
N GLY A 84 -34.24 -21.70 -1.57
CA GLY A 84 -34.33 -20.28 -1.95
C GLY A 84 -34.29 -19.29 -0.78
N ARG A 85 -34.20 -19.78 0.46
CA ARG A 85 -33.87 -19.00 1.67
C ARG A 85 -32.68 -19.67 2.37
N VAL A 86 -31.74 -18.88 2.89
CA VAL A 86 -30.54 -19.38 3.56
C VAL A 86 -30.33 -18.60 4.85
N HIS A 87 -30.04 -19.29 5.96
CA HIS A 87 -29.64 -18.67 7.23
C HIS A 87 -28.18 -18.22 7.16
N ALA A 88 -27.88 -17.01 7.62
CA ALA A 88 -26.56 -16.39 7.48
C ALA A 88 -25.62 -16.71 8.66
N ASP A 89 -25.50 -17.99 9.04
CA ASP A 89 -24.67 -18.45 10.16
C ASP A 89 -23.18 -18.10 10.05
N TRP A 90 -22.68 -17.91 8.83
CA TRP A 90 -21.32 -17.44 8.57
C TRP A 90 -21.06 -15.97 8.95
N PHE A 91 -22.08 -15.17 9.26
CA PHE A 91 -21.95 -13.72 9.45
C PHE A 91 -21.94 -13.28 10.92
N SER A 92 -20.80 -12.71 11.32
CA SER A 92 -20.60 -11.98 12.58
C SER A 92 -20.10 -10.57 12.26
N GLY A 93 -20.82 -9.53 12.68
CA GLY A 93 -20.54 -8.13 12.35
C GLY A 93 -21.69 -7.18 12.68
N ILE A 94 -21.59 -5.92 12.24
CA ILE A 94 -22.61 -4.88 12.46
C ILE A 94 -23.26 -4.51 11.13
N LEU A 95 -24.59 -4.47 11.11
CA LEU A 95 -25.38 -3.91 10.01
C LEU A 95 -25.81 -2.49 10.36
N ARG A 96 -25.46 -1.50 9.53
CA ARG A 96 -25.95 -0.12 9.65
C ARG A 96 -27.17 0.08 8.74
N LEU A 97 -28.28 0.54 9.29
CA LEU A 97 -29.52 0.86 8.57
C LEU A 97 -29.73 2.39 8.62
N PRO A 98 -29.32 3.15 7.58
CA PRO A 98 -29.55 4.59 7.53
C PRO A 98 -31.03 4.94 7.49
N GLN A 99 -31.43 5.97 8.23
CA GLN A 99 -32.82 6.41 8.32
C GLN A 99 -33.00 7.92 8.06
N GLY A 100 -34.17 8.26 7.53
CA GLY A 100 -34.57 9.65 7.30
C GLY A 100 -33.75 10.36 6.22
N ARG A 101 -33.37 11.62 6.47
CA ARG A 101 -32.68 12.48 5.50
C ARG A 101 -31.17 12.36 5.62
N ARG A 102 -30.49 12.09 4.50
CA ARG A 102 -29.03 12.24 4.39
C ARG A 102 -28.60 13.66 4.75
N ILE A 103 -27.80 13.81 5.81
CA ILE A 103 -27.21 15.07 6.29
C ILE A 103 -25.97 15.41 5.46
N GLU A 104 -25.05 14.46 5.31
CA GLU A 104 -23.82 14.63 4.52
C GLU A 104 -23.67 13.50 3.50
N TYR A 105 -23.30 13.87 2.27
CA TYR A 105 -22.86 12.92 1.26
C TYR A 105 -21.34 12.78 1.32
N VAL A 106 -20.88 11.60 1.73
CA VAL A 106 -19.46 11.22 1.70
C VAL A 106 -19.24 10.30 0.51
N HIS A 107 -18.27 10.64 -0.33
CA HIS A 107 -17.92 9.90 -1.56
C HIS A 107 -17.04 8.67 -1.27
N MET A 108 -17.51 7.82 -0.34
CA MET A 108 -16.92 6.54 0.06
C MET A 108 -18.03 5.53 0.39
N PRO A 109 -17.81 4.21 0.27
CA PRO A 109 -18.81 3.20 0.60
C PRO A 109 -19.35 3.35 2.04
N TYR A 110 -20.68 3.38 2.17
CA TYR A 110 -21.38 3.39 3.46
C TYR A 110 -20.95 4.46 4.46
N ALA A 111 -20.41 5.58 3.97
CA ALA A 111 -19.83 6.66 4.79
C ALA A 111 -20.72 7.92 4.84
N SER A 112 -21.75 8.01 4.00
CA SER A 112 -22.71 9.11 4.07
C SER A 112 -23.43 9.14 5.42
N VAL A 113 -23.71 10.32 5.95
CA VAL A 113 -24.33 10.54 7.27
C VAL A 113 -25.83 10.78 7.07
N TYR A 114 -26.67 10.08 7.82
CA TYR A 114 -28.13 10.18 7.77
C TYR A 114 -28.66 10.82 9.05
N ASP A 115 -29.96 11.12 9.13
CA ASP A 115 -30.45 11.82 10.33
C ASP A 115 -30.50 10.95 11.58
N ARG A 116 -30.70 9.65 11.36
CA ARG A 116 -30.52 8.61 12.36
C ARG A 116 -29.95 7.38 11.68
N ASP A 117 -29.23 6.58 12.44
CA ASP A 117 -28.70 5.29 12.00
C ASP A 117 -29.09 4.23 13.03
N LEU A 118 -29.75 3.17 12.56
CA LEU A 118 -30.02 1.99 13.37
C LEU A 118 -28.91 0.97 13.12
N PHE A 119 -28.13 0.67 14.14
CA PHE A 119 -27.12 -0.38 14.10
C PHE A 119 -27.70 -1.66 14.68
N ILE A 120 -27.40 -2.79 14.04
CA ILE A 120 -27.82 -4.13 14.47
C ILE A 120 -26.56 -4.98 14.57
N ARG A 121 -26.22 -5.43 15.78
CA ARG A 121 -25.09 -6.35 16.00
C ARG A 121 -25.55 -7.77 15.74
N VAL A 122 -24.87 -8.47 14.85
CA VAL A 122 -25.15 -9.86 14.49
C VAL A 122 -23.94 -10.72 14.86
N GLN A 123 -24.17 -11.84 15.50
CA GLN A 123 -23.18 -12.90 15.70
C GLN A 123 -23.74 -14.23 15.19
N ASP A 124 -22.98 -14.89 14.32
CA ASP A 124 -23.23 -16.24 13.81
C ASP A 124 -24.67 -16.39 13.25
N GLY A 125 -25.12 -15.34 12.54
CA GLY A 125 -26.48 -15.20 11.99
C GLY A 125 -27.54 -14.65 12.96
N MET A 126 -27.27 -14.59 14.27
CA MET A 126 -28.21 -14.15 15.32
C MET A 126 -28.04 -12.67 15.67
N VAL A 127 -29.14 -11.92 15.79
CA VAL A 127 -29.12 -10.55 16.34
C VAL A 127 -28.84 -10.59 17.84
N LEU A 128 -27.84 -9.83 18.29
CA LEU A 128 -27.47 -9.68 19.70
C LEU A 128 -28.08 -8.42 20.34
N ASP A 129 -27.89 -7.27 19.68
CA ASP A 129 -28.40 -5.98 20.13
C ASP A 129 -28.72 -5.04 18.95
N GLU A 130 -29.54 -4.04 19.26
CA GLU A 130 -30.00 -3.00 18.34
C GLU A 130 -29.90 -1.63 19.00
N GLU A 131 -29.46 -0.64 18.23
CA GLU A 131 -29.06 0.66 18.76
C GLU A 131 -29.38 1.77 17.76
N LEU A 132 -30.09 2.81 18.20
CA LEU A 132 -30.52 3.93 17.36
C LEU A 132 -29.75 5.21 17.71
N VAL A 133 -28.81 5.61 16.86
CA VAL A 133 -28.06 6.85 16.99
C VAL A 133 -28.80 8.00 16.29
N GLU A 134 -29.00 9.14 16.97
CA GLU A 134 -29.55 10.35 16.38
C GLU A 134 -28.47 11.40 16.06
N ASN A 135 -28.05 11.49 14.79
CA ASN A 135 -26.94 12.34 14.32
C ASN A 135 -27.31 13.84 14.24
N ARG A 136 -28.06 14.39 15.21
CA ARG A 136 -28.67 15.74 15.14
C ARG A 136 -28.48 16.62 16.38
N SER A 137 -27.92 16.11 17.46
CA SER A 137 -28.07 16.65 18.82
C SER A 137 -27.06 17.72 19.29
N GLU A 138 -26.14 18.25 18.47
CA GLU A 138 -25.16 19.26 18.95
C GLU A 138 -24.99 20.50 18.03
N VAL A 139 -26.05 21.31 17.92
CA VAL A 139 -26.13 22.46 17.00
C VAL A 139 -25.68 23.78 17.66
N HIS A 140 -24.43 23.87 18.12
CA HIS A 140 -23.85 25.12 18.66
C HIS A 140 -23.40 26.10 17.56
N ARG A 141 -24.28 27.03 17.18
CA ARG A 141 -24.07 27.98 16.07
C ARG A 141 -23.24 29.22 16.47
N THR A 142 -21.98 29.27 16.02
CA THR A 142 -21.24 30.53 15.85
C THR A 142 -20.70 30.62 14.42
N ARG A 143 -20.90 31.75 13.73
CA ARG A 143 -20.53 31.93 12.31
C ARG A 143 -19.13 32.53 12.15
N ILE A 144 -18.23 31.82 11.48
CA ILE A 144 -17.08 32.39 10.78
C ILE A 144 -16.94 31.66 9.42
N GLY A 145 -17.04 32.39 8.31
CA GLY A 145 -16.87 31.81 6.97
C GLY A 145 -18.01 30.91 6.46
N SER A 146 -17.84 30.37 5.25
CA SER A 146 -18.91 29.77 4.43
C SER A 146 -19.03 28.23 4.54
N ARG A 147 -18.68 27.64 5.68
CA ARG A 147 -19.13 26.27 6.02
C ARG A 147 -19.08 26.05 7.54
N THR A 148 -20.24 25.84 8.15
CA THR A 148 -20.32 25.43 9.56
C THR A 148 -19.89 23.98 9.67
N VAL A 149 -18.92 23.70 10.55
CA VAL A 149 -18.64 22.36 11.06
C VAL A 149 -19.15 22.33 12.49
N PHE A 150 -19.93 21.30 12.83
CA PHE A 150 -20.22 20.97 14.22
C PHE A 150 -19.29 19.82 14.61
N GLU A 151 -18.63 19.95 15.75
CA GLU A 151 -18.03 18.79 16.42
C GLU A 151 -19.16 18.02 17.13
N PHE A 152 -18.99 16.72 17.26
CA PHE A 152 -19.71 15.83 18.17
C PHE A 152 -18.62 15.02 18.89
N GLU A 153 -18.79 14.74 20.18
CA GLU A 153 -17.74 14.06 20.96
C GLU A 153 -17.57 12.59 20.52
N GLN A 154 -16.31 12.14 20.47
CA GLN A 154 -15.94 10.87 19.81
C GLN A 154 -16.27 9.63 20.67
N ASP A 155 -16.44 9.82 21.98
CA ASP A 155 -16.40 8.75 22.97
C ASP A 155 -17.70 7.92 23.03
N GLU A 156 -18.87 8.48 22.66
CA GLU A 156 -20.11 7.70 22.59
C GLU A 156 -20.05 6.61 21.50
N TYR A 157 -19.47 6.92 20.34
CA TYR A 157 -19.43 6.00 19.19
C TYR A 157 -18.57 4.75 19.50
N GLU A 158 -17.44 4.92 20.18
CA GLU A 158 -16.55 3.82 20.56
C GLU A 158 -17.11 3.00 21.75
N SER A 159 -17.81 3.66 22.68
CA SER A 159 -18.55 3.03 23.80
C SER A 159 -19.66 2.08 23.31
N LEU A 160 -20.39 2.48 22.27
CA LEU A 160 -21.56 1.79 21.74
C LEU A 160 -21.19 0.55 20.88
N PHE A 161 -20.27 0.70 19.93
CA PHE A 161 -19.98 -0.41 19.00
C PHE A 161 -18.99 -1.44 19.52
N GLY A 162 -18.15 -1.14 20.51
CA GLY A 162 -17.23 -2.13 21.13
C GLY A 162 -16.22 -2.77 20.16
N LEU A 163 -16.04 -2.16 18.98
CA LEU A 163 -15.12 -2.57 17.92
C LEU A 163 -14.41 -1.32 17.38
N PRO A 164 -13.07 -1.32 17.26
CA PRO A 164 -12.37 -0.20 16.63
C PRO A 164 -12.75 -0.11 15.15
N LEU A 165 -12.86 1.12 14.63
CA LEU A 165 -13.29 1.44 13.26
C LEU A 165 -12.30 0.98 12.15
N GLU A 166 -11.26 0.23 12.51
CA GLU A 166 -10.10 -0.14 11.68
C GLU A 166 -10.27 -1.46 10.89
N LYS A 167 -11.48 -2.05 10.86
CA LYS A 167 -11.80 -3.18 9.98
C LYS A 167 -12.96 -2.86 9.04
N ARG A 168 -12.64 -2.51 7.79
CA ARG A 168 -13.58 -2.45 6.67
C ARG A 168 -13.03 -3.18 5.45
N PHE A 169 -13.60 -4.38 5.26
CA PHE A 169 -13.88 -5.13 4.02
C PHE A 169 -12.78 -5.28 2.94
N PRO A 170 -12.56 -6.50 2.41
CA PRO A 170 -11.75 -6.70 1.21
C PRO A 170 -12.46 -6.16 -0.03
N VAL A 171 -11.71 -5.89 -1.10
CA VAL A 171 -12.26 -5.56 -2.42
C VAL A 171 -11.77 -6.59 -3.42
N VAL A 172 -12.71 -7.28 -4.09
CA VAL A 172 -12.41 -8.22 -5.18
C VAL A 172 -12.49 -7.47 -6.51
N PRO A 173 -11.51 -7.61 -7.44
CA PRO A 173 -11.37 -6.70 -8.59
C PRO A 173 -12.09 -7.18 -9.86
N GLY A 174 -12.55 -6.22 -10.68
CA GLY A 174 -12.78 -6.41 -12.12
C GLY A 174 -14.13 -5.92 -12.70
N PHE A 175 -14.13 -4.74 -13.35
CA PHE A 175 -14.40 -4.56 -14.81
C PHE A 175 -14.66 -3.09 -15.23
N SER A 176 -14.70 -2.88 -16.55
CA SER A 176 -14.74 -1.60 -17.30
C SER A 176 -16.11 -1.41 -18.01
N ARG A 177 -16.50 -0.33 -18.72
CA ARG A 177 -15.81 0.78 -19.44
C ARG A 177 -16.85 1.86 -19.87
N GLN A 178 -16.42 3.10 -20.21
CA GLN A 178 -17.09 4.08 -21.13
C GLN A 178 -18.47 4.68 -20.67
N HIS A 179 -18.96 5.89 -21.00
CA HIS A 179 -18.52 7.12 -21.72
C HIS A 179 -19.51 8.29 -21.33
N PHE A 180 -19.36 9.60 -21.66
CA PHE A 180 -18.33 10.31 -22.46
C PHE A 180 -17.82 11.66 -21.87
N PRO A 181 -18.45 12.87 -21.99
CA PRO A 181 -17.63 14.08 -22.22
C PRO A 181 -17.81 15.28 -21.26
N GLY A 182 -16.78 16.14 -21.17
CA GLY A 182 -16.90 17.46 -20.50
C GLY A 182 -15.58 18.14 -20.08
N ASP A 183 -14.81 18.64 -21.05
CA ASP A 183 -13.92 19.82 -20.97
C ASP A 183 -13.03 20.05 -19.72
N ALA A 184 -11.95 19.26 -19.60
CA ALA A 184 -10.60 19.82 -19.51
C ALA A 184 -9.54 18.74 -19.83
N PRO A 185 -8.55 18.99 -20.70
CA PRO A 185 -7.34 18.19 -20.70
C PRO A 185 -6.54 18.52 -19.44
N LEU A 186 -6.50 17.60 -18.47
CA LEU A 186 -5.40 17.58 -17.51
C LEU A 186 -4.16 17.14 -18.28
N ASP A 187 -3.25 18.08 -18.48
CA ASP A 187 -1.96 17.82 -19.11
C ASP A 187 -1.08 17.04 -18.12
N PHE A 188 -0.70 15.82 -18.50
CA PHE A 188 0.15 14.94 -17.67
C PHE A 188 1.64 15.10 -17.96
N SER A 189 2.04 16.00 -18.88
CA SER A 189 3.46 16.21 -19.24
C SER A 189 4.34 16.80 -18.12
N GLU A 190 3.74 17.33 -17.04
CA GLU A 190 4.45 17.78 -15.83
C GLU A 190 4.44 16.76 -14.67
N LEU A 191 3.98 15.51 -14.91
CA LEU A 191 4.04 14.39 -13.96
C LEU A 191 4.87 13.20 -14.48
N SER A 192 5.88 13.51 -15.30
CA SER A 192 6.87 12.57 -15.85
C SER A 192 7.87 12.08 -14.81
N SER A 193 7.39 11.25 -13.88
CA SER A 193 8.29 10.50 -13.01
C SER A 193 9.16 9.56 -13.85
N PRO A 194 10.51 9.62 -13.79
CA PRO A 194 11.37 8.71 -14.55
C PRO A 194 11.02 7.24 -14.29
N TYR A 195 10.61 6.95 -13.06
CA TYR A 195 10.15 5.64 -12.62
C TYR A 195 8.86 5.17 -13.33
N LEU A 196 7.90 6.08 -13.57
CA LEU A 196 6.69 5.76 -14.33
C LEU A 196 6.98 5.63 -15.83
N GLU A 197 7.84 6.47 -16.41
CA GLU A 197 8.19 6.34 -17.83
C GLU A 197 8.96 5.04 -18.12
N THR A 198 9.87 4.60 -17.24
CA THR A 198 10.53 3.29 -17.36
C THR A 198 9.54 2.12 -17.26
N ILE A 199 8.63 2.14 -16.28
CA ILE A 199 7.64 1.04 -16.10
C ILE A 199 6.62 0.99 -17.26
N LEU A 200 6.18 2.15 -17.77
CA LEU A 200 5.18 2.24 -18.83
C LEU A 200 5.75 1.99 -20.23
N SER A 201 6.99 2.40 -20.51
CA SER A 201 7.64 2.17 -21.81
C SER A 201 7.92 0.68 -22.09
N ALA A 202 8.14 -0.12 -21.04
CA ALA A 202 8.40 -1.56 -21.14
C ALA A 202 7.15 -2.40 -21.53
N HIS A 203 5.95 -1.83 -21.56
CA HIS A 203 4.71 -2.62 -21.42
C HIS A 203 4.03 -3.13 -22.71
N PHE A 204 4.61 -2.90 -23.89
CA PHE A 204 4.01 -3.30 -25.18
C PHE A 204 4.99 -3.95 -26.18
N GLY A 205 5.57 -5.08 -25.77
CA GLY A 205 6.31 -5.99 -26.67
C GLY A 205 5.71 -7.41 -26.63
N THR A 206 5.39 -7.98 -27.79
CA THR A 206 5.08 -9.41 -27.90
C THR A 206 6.38 -10.20 -27.97
N GLU A 207 6.58 -11.14 -27.05
CA GLU A 207 7.77 -11.99 -27.01
C GLU A 207 7.96 -12.79 -28.31
N PRO A 208 9.14 -12.73 -28.97
CA PRO A 208 9.57 -13.79 -29.87
C PRO A 208 9.82 -15.07 -29.04
N ALA A 209 9.84 -16.22 -29.71
CA ALA A 209 10.11 -17.50 -29.03
C ALA A 209 11.49 -17.49 -28.36
N ALA A 210 11.62 -18.19 -27.22
CA ALA A 210 12.85 -18.25 -26.45
C ALA A 210 13.98 -18.93 -27.23
N GLU A 211 14.86 -18.12 -27.81
CA GLU A 211 16.17 -18.54 -28.33
C GLU A 211 17.09 -18.97 -27.16
N PRO A 212 18.07 -19.86 -27.39
CA PRO A 212 19.03 -20.22 -26.35
C PRO A 212 19.85 -19.00 -25.91
N ILE A 213 20.11 -18.88 -24.62
CA ILE A 213 20.97 -17.83 -24.06
C ILE A 213 22.42 -18.25 -24.30
N GLU A 214 23.05 -17.66 -25.32
CA GLU A 214 24.44 -17.97 -25.73
C GLU A 214 25.46 -16.91 -25.27
N THR A 215 24.99 -15.74 -24.80
CA THR A 215 25.85 -14.61 -24.39
C THR A 215 25.33 -13.93 -23.12
N PHE A 216 26.22 -13.24 -22.40
CA PHE A 216 25.85 -12.45 -21.21
C PHE A 216 24.91 -11.27 -21.55
N ASP A 217 25.06 -10.65 -22.73
CA ASP A 217 24.18 -9.54 -23.14
C ASP A 217 22.73 -10.02 -23.35
N GLN A 218 22.54 -11.17 -24.01
CA GLN A 218 21.23 -11.82 -24.12
C GLN A 218 20.68 -12.18 -22.73
N LEU A 219 21.53 -12.74 -21.85
CA LEU A 219 21.13 -13.12 -20.49
C LEU A 219 20.59 -11.91 -19.71
N ILE A 220 21.34 -10.80 -19.71
CA ILE A 220 20.98 -9.57 -19.01
C ILE A 220 19.69 -8.98 -19.58
N GLN A 221 19.56 -8.91 -20.92
CA GLN A 221 18.36 -8.38 -21.57
C GLN A 221 17.11 -9.22 -21.25
N SER A 222 17.19 -10.55 -21.36
CA SER A 222 16.06 -11.44 -21.05
C SER A 222 15.74 -11.48 -19.55
N ALA A 223 16.75 -11.40 -18.67
CA ALA A 223 16.54 -11.29 -17.24
C ALA A 223 15.82 -9.99 -16.87
N TRP A 224 16.24 -8.83 -17.42
CA TRP A 224 15.57 -7.55 -17.20
C TRP A 224 14.19 -7.44 -17.85
N GLN A 225 13.91 -8.15 -18.94
CA GLN A 225 12.54 -8.29 -19.46
C GLN A 225 11.66 -9.09 -18.49
N ALA A 226 12.14 -10.22 -17.99
CA ALA A 226 11.40 -11.06 -17.04
C ALA A 226 11.17 -10.35 -15.70
N VAL A 227 12.16 -9.62 -15.19
CA VAL A 227 12.03 -8.75 -14.00
C VAL A 227 11.00 -7.65 -14.24
N ARG A 228 11.10 -6.84 -15.30
CA ARG A 228 10.13 -5.75 -15.56
C ARG A 228 8.70 -6.26 -15.74
N LYS A 229 8.53 -7.45 -16.33
CA LYS A 229 7.24 -8.16 -16.43
C LYS A 229 6.68 -8.54 -15.06
N ALA A 230 7.52 -9.00 -14.14
CA ALA A 230 7.12 -9.29 -12.75
C ALA A 230 6.85 -8.01 -11.94
N GLU A 231 7.74 -7.02 -12.00
CA GLU A 231 7.62 -5.72 -11.34
C GLU A 231 6.34 -5.00 -11.79
N GLY A 232 6.07 -4.95 -13.10
CA GLY A 232 4.85 -4.35 -13.65
C GLY A 232 3.56 -5.12 -13.31
N SER A 233 3.61 -6.47 -13.29
CA SER A 233 2.45 -7.27 -12.86
C SER A 233 2.12 -7.04 -11.38
N HIS A 234 3.13 -6.93 -10.54
CA HIS A 234 2.98 -6.64 -9.12
C HIS A 234 2.54 -5.19 -8.87
N PHE A 235 3.06 -4.23 -9.64
CA PHE A 235 2.62 -2.83 -9.59
C PHE A 235 1.12 -2.69 -9.86
N VAL A 236 0.62 -3.31 -10.94
CA VAL A 236 -0.82 -3.30 -11.25
C VAL A 236 -1.62 -3.93 -10.11
N ALA A 237 -1.21 -5.09 -9.61
CA ALA A 237 -1.90 -5.77 -8.51
C ALA A 237 -1.92 -4.96 -7.21
N GLU A 238 -0.83 -4.29 -6.84
CA GLU A 238 -0.78 -3.40 -5.67
C GLU A 238 -1.60 -2.13 -5.87
N TRP A 239 -1.43 -1.45 -7.00
CA TRP A 239 -2.08 -0.18 -7.30
C TRP A 239 -3.62 -0.30 -7.36
N GLU A 240 -4.13 -1.45 -7.83
CA GLU A 240 -5.56 -1.78 -7.78
C GLU A 240 -6.07 -2.03 -6.35
N GLN A 241 -5.23 -2.53 -5.44
CA GLN A 241 -5.61 -2.82 -4.05
C GLN A 241 -5.46 -1.60 -3.13
N ALA A 242 -4.37 -0.84 -3.26
CA ALA A 242 -4.06 0.35 -2.47
C ALA A 242 -3.20 1.34 -3.29
N PRO A 243 -3.69 2.55 -3.60
CA PRO A 243 -2.91 3.57 -4.31
C PRO A 243 -1.85 4.21 -3.38
N ARG A 244 -0.77 3.46 -3.13
CA ARG A 244 0.46 3.90 -2.48
C ARG A 244 1.55 4.13 -3.53
N PRO A 245 2.62 4.89 -3.21
CA PRO A 245 3.85 4.83 -4.00
C PRO A 245 4.35 3.39 -4.03
N PHE A 246 4.42 2.79 -5.22
CA PHE A 246 5.00 1.46 -5.44
C PHE A 246 6.52 1.55 -5.53
N HIS A 247 7.21 0.53 -5.02
CA HIS A 247 8.66 0.43 -5.08
C HIS A 247 9.09 -0.95 -5.58
N TYR A 248 9.92 -0.97 -6.62
CA TYR A 248 10.31 -2.17 -7.36
C TYR A 248 11.00 -3.23 -6.47
N TRP A 249 11.74 -2.79 -5.45
CA TRP A 249 12.39 -3.66 -4.47
C TRP A 249 11.42 -4.43 -3.55
N GLU A 250 10.13 -4.12 -3.54
CA GLU A 250 9.10 -4.89 -2.81
C GLU A 250 8.73 -6.20 -3.53
N VAL A 251 9.09 -6.35 -4.81
CA VAL A 251 8.74 -7.52 -5.63
C VAL A 251 9.80 -8.59 -5.51
N ASP A 252 9.44 -9.80 -5.04
CA ASP A 252 10.39 -10.92 -4.99
C ASP A 252 10.69 -11.46 -6.40
N THR A 253 11.81 -11.01 -6.95
CA THR A 253 12.32 -11.34 -8.29
C THR A 253 13.13 -12.65 -8.31
N ARG A 254 13.49 -13.21 -7.15
CA ARG A 254 14.31 -14.44 -7.04
C ARG A 254 13.70 -15.67 -7.72
N PRO A 255 12.38 -15.92 -7.70
CA PRO A 255 11.76 -17.02 -8.45
C PRO A 255 11.91 -16.86 -9.97
N VAL A 256 11.90 -15.63 -10.46
CA VAL A 256 12.00 -15.26 -11.89
C VAL A 256 13.45 -15.30 -12.36
N LEU A 257 14.40 -14.90 -11.50
CA LEU A 257 15.83 -14.85 -11.82
C LEU A 257 16.55 -16.21 -11.68
N ARG A 258 15.96 -17.19 -10.98
CA ARG A 258 16.55 -18.53 -10.79
C ARG A 258 17.03 -19.24 -12.08
N PRO A 259 16.29 -19.25 -13.20
CA PRO A 259 16.77 -19.87 -14.45
C PRO A 259 18.01 -19.15 -15.01
N TYR A 260 18.05 -17.83 -14.87
CA TYR A 260 19.15 -16.99 -15.36
C TYR A 260 20.42 -17.19 -14.53
N LEU A 261 20.33 -17.47 -13.21
CA LEU A 261 21.51 -17.84 -12.41
C LEU A 261 22.20 -19.12 -12.91
N GLU A 262 21.45 -20.14 -13.34
CA GLU A 262 22.06 -21.35 -13.92
C GLU A 262 22.66 -21.09 -15.32
N ALA A 263 22.09 -20.14 -16.08
CA ALA A 263 22.69 -19.66 -17.31
C ALA A 263 23.99 -18.86 -17.05
N VAL A 264 24.05 -18.00 -16.02
CA VAL A 264 25.29 -17.29 -15.62
C VAL A 264 26.39 -18.29 -15.30
N LYS A 265 26.10 -19.34 -14.50
CA LYS A 265 27.05 -20.42 -14.20
C LYS A 265 27.55 -21.11 -15.47
N SER A 266 26.64 -21.41 -16.40
CA SER A 266 26.95 -22.09 -17.66
C SER A 266 27.84 -21.23 -18.58
N LEU A 267 27.53 -19.94 -18.73
CA LEU A 267 28.34 -19.00 -19.52
C LEU A 267 29.70 -18.74 -18.85
N SER A 268 29.74 -18.59 -17.53
CA SER A 268 30.99 -18.33 -16.77
C SER A 268 32.02 -19.47 -16.79
N ALA A 269 31.64 -20.64 -17.32
CA ALA A 269 32.54 -21.75 -17.59
C ALA A 269 33.24 -21.66 -18.96
N VAL A 270 32.81 -20.73 -19.82
CA VAL A 270 33.31 -20.54 -21.20
C VAL A 270 33.92 -19.15 -21.36
N ASP A 271 33.20 -18.11 -20.96
CA ASP A 271 33.60 -16.70 -21.02
C ASP A 271 33.73 -16.09 -19.61
N PRO A 272 34.66 -15.14 -19.39
CA PRO A 272 34.81 -14.47 -18.10
C PRO A 272 33.57 -13.61 -17.76
N LEU A 273 33.20 -13.57 -16.48
CA LEU A 273 32.10 -12.72 -15.98
C LEU A 273 32.33 -11.24 -16.36
N PRO A 274 31.37 -10.57 -17.04
CA PRO A 274 31.50 -9.17 -17.39
C PRO A 274 31.32 -8.29 -16.15
N ALA A 275 32.22 -7.32 -15.99
CA ALA A 275 32.26 -6.41 -14.83
C ALA A 275 31.22 -5.27 -14.96
N THR A 276 29.94 -5.60 -15.12
CA THR A 276 28.84 -4.65 -15.40
C THR A 276 27.95 -4.38 -14.18
N ALA A 277 27.39 -3.15 -14.13
CA ALA A 277 26.43 -2.77 -13.11
C ALA A 277 25.14 -3.60 -13.18
N ASP A 278 24.66 -3.93 -14.39
CA ASP A 278 23.49 -4.79 -14.59
C ASP A 278 23.64 -6.15 -13.91
N LEU A 279 24.80 -6.80 -14.07
CA LEU A 279 25.03 -8.12 -13.49
C LEU A 279 25.24 -8.04 -11.96
N LEU A 280 25.76 -6.91 -11.45
CA LEU A 280 25.77 -6.61 -10.01
C LEU A 280 24.35 -6.47 -9.43
N VAL A 281 23.48 -5.67 -10.06
CA VAL A 281 22.11 -5.45 -9.56
C VAL A 281 21.28 -6.73 -9.71
N LEU A 282 21.43 -7.48 -10.81
CA LEU A 282 20.82 -8.81 -10.98
C LEU A 282 21.25 -9.79 -9.87
N ALA A 283 22.52 -9.78 -9.43
CA ALA A 283 22.98 -10.64 -8.34
C ALA A 283 22.28 -10.31 -7.00
N ILE A 284 22.01 -9.04 -6.72
CA ILE A 284 21.28 -8.58 -5.52
C ILE A 284 19.80 -8.98 -5.60
N GLN A 285 19.17 -8.74 -6.75
CA GLN A 285 17.78 -9.12 -7.01
C GLN A 285 17.55 -10.64 -6.99
N ALA A 286 18.57 -11.42 -7.35
CA ALA A 286 18.54 -12.89 -7.35
C ALA A 286 18.99 -13.52 -6.02
N ASP A 287 19.47 -12.72 -5.06
CA ASP A 287 19.96 -13.17 -3.74
C ASP A 287 21.22 -14.07 -3.84
N ASP A 288 22.05 -13.84 -4.87
CA ASP A 288 23.34 -14.52 -5.04
C ASP A 288 24.51 -13.62 -4.61
N LEU A 289 24.83 -13.70 -3.33
CA LEU A 289 25.98 -13.01 -2.75
C LEU A 289 27.32 -13.50 -3.34
N THR A 290 27.39 -14.75 -3.83
CA THR A 290 28.62 -15.31 -4.40
C THR A 290 28.94 -14.64 -5.73
N LEU A 291 27.92 -14.48 -6.58
CA LEU A 291 28.02 -13.78 -7.85
C LEU A 291 28.42 -12.32 -7.64
N LEU A 292 27.79 -11.61 -6.68
CA LEU A 292 28.19 -10.23 -6.33
C LEU A 292 29.68 -10.15 -5.94
N GLN A 293 30.15 -11.05 -5.07
CA GLN A 293 31.56 -11.07 -4.64
C GLN A 293 32.52 -11.33 -5.81
N GLN A 294 32.14 -12.21 -6.75
CA GLN A 294 32.94 -12.49 -7.95
C GLN A 294 33.03 -11.27 -8.88
N LEU A 295 31.92 -10.58 -9.13
CA LEU A 295 31.85 -9.39 -9.99
C LEU A 295 32.65 -8.21 -9.42
N LEU A 296 32.53 -7.95 -8.12
CA LEU A 296 33.33 -6.91 -7.47
C LEU A 296 34.82 -7.28 -7.47
N SER A 297 35.15 -8.58 -7.34
CA SER A 297 36.53 -9.07 -7.46
C SER A 297 37.09 -9.01 -8.89
N SER A 298 36.25 -9.04 -9.93
CA SER A 298 36.65 -8.81 -11.33
C SER A 298 36.74 -7.32 -11.70
N GLY A 299 36.46 -6.41 -10.75
CA GLY A 299 36.61 -4.97 -10.91
C GLY A 299 35.34 -4.23 -11.36
N ALA A 300 34.16 -4.83 -11.18
CA ALA A 300 32.89 -4.11 -11.38
C ALA A 300 32.76 -2.96 -10.36
N ASP A 301 32.38 -1.77 -10.82
CA ASP A 301 32.25 -0.59 -9.97
C ASP A 301 30.97 -0.65 -9.12
N PRO A 302 31.05 -0.66 -7.78
CA PRO A 302 29.87 -0.66 -6.91
C PRO A 302 29.06 0.65 -6.95
N ASN A 303 29.57 1.70 -7.61
CA ASN A 303 28.92 3.00 -7.81
C ASN A 303 28.33 3.19 -9.21
N ALA A 304 28.54 2.27 -10.15
CA ALA A 304 27.94 2.34 -11.46
C ALA A 304 26.45 1.96 -11.39
N SER A 305 25.60 2.69 -12.13
CA SER A 305 24.18 2.38 -12.28
C SER A 305 23.93 1.36 -13.40
N ASP A 306 22.93 0.51 -13.25
CA ASP A 306 22.47 -0.42 -14.30
C ASP A 306 21.71 0.29 -15.45
N SER A 307 21.20 -0.48 -16.43
CA SER A 307 20.46 0.07 -17.58
C SER A 307 19.20 0.84 -17.22
N GLU A 308 18.62 0.59 -16.04
CA GLU A 308 17.40 1.25 -15.55
C GLU A 308 17.73 2.43 -14.60
N GLY A 309 19.02 2.68 -14.33
CA GLY A 309 19.52 3.76 -13.48
C GLY A 309 19.67 3.39 -12.00
N ARG A 310 19.52 2.12 -11.62
CA ARG A 310 19.59 1.66 -10.21
C ARG A 310 21.03 1.51 -9.76
N LEU A 311 21.34 2.00 -8.56
CA LEU A 311 22.64 1.79 -7.91
C LEU A 311 22.62 0.50 -7.07
N PRO A 312 23.69 -0.33 -7.11
CA PRO A 312 23.80 -1.56 -6.33
C PRO A 312 23.50 -1.37 -4.84
N LEU A 313 24.02 -0.32 -4.21
CA LEU A 313 23.77 -0.07 -2.78
C LEU A 313 22.32 0.34 -2.49
N VAL A 314 21.65 1.05 -3.40
CA VAL A 314 20.24 1.45 -3.24
C VAL A 314 19.32 0.22 -3.36
N GLU A 315 19.56 -0.66 -4.35
CA GLU A 315 18.87 -1.94 -4.46
C GLU A 315 19.08 -2.79 -3.18
N ALA A 316 20.32 -2.96 -2.73
CA ALA A 316 20.64 -3.69 -1.50
C ALA A 316 20.01 -3.06 -0.24
N CYS A 317 19.71 -1.76 -0.24
CA CYS A 317 18.97 -1.10 0.83
C CYS A 317 17.45 -1.25 0.72
N GLY A 318 16.89 -1.47 -0.46
CA GLY A 318 15.46 -1.75 -0.66
C GLY A 318 15.04 -3.17 -0.26
N ARG A 319 15.95 -4.15 -0.37
CA ARG A 319 15.69 -5.57 -0.03
C ARG A 319 15.81 -5.87 1.46
N SER A 320 14.87 -6.64 2.01
CA SER A 320 14.94 -7.18 3.38
C SER A 320 16.14 -8.11 3.56
N TRP A 321 16.37 -9.03 2.61
CA TRP A 321 17.54 -9.92 2.56
C TRP A 321 18.87 -9.20 2.27
N GLY A 322 18.84 -7.92 1.88
CA GLY A 322 20.00 -7.17 1.39
C GLY A 322 21.14 -6.93 2.39
N THR A 323 21.03 -7.37 3.64
CA THR A 323 22.00 -7.09 4.72
C THR A 323 23.45 -7.43 4.36
N ALA A 324 23.71 -8.63 3.82
CA ALA A 324 25.06 -9.04 3.44
C ALA A 324 25.56 -8.29 2.19
N PHE A 325 24.67 -7.95 1.26
CA PHE A 325 24.97 -7.17 0.06
C PHE A 325 25.37 -5.73 0.43
N ARG A 326 24.60 -5.07 1.32
CA ARG A 326 24.93 -3.74 1.85
C ARG A 326 26.33 -3.71 2.46
N GLU A 327 26.61 -4.64 3.38
CA GLU A 327 27.93 -4.69 4.02
C GLU A 327 29.05 -4.89 3.01
N TYR A 328 28.90 -5.80 2.04
CA TYR A 328 29.95 -6.07 1.06
C TYR A 328 30.15 -4.90 0.09
N LEU A 329 29.08 -4.24 -0.37
CA LEU A 329 29.15 -3.05 -1.23
C LEU A 329 29.79 -1.86 -0.50
N LEU A 330 29.44 -1.62 0.76
CA LEU A 330 30.05 -0.57 1.59
C LEU A 330 31.54 -0.86 1.89
N ARG A 331 31.93 -2.13 1.99
CA ARG A 331 33.35 -2.55 2.07
C ARG A 331 34.08 -2.39 0.73
N ALA A 332 33.39 -2.52 -0.39
CA ALA A 332 33.92 -2.31 -1.75
C ALA A 332 34.04 -0.83 -2.17
N GLY A 333 33.50 0.10 -1.37
CA GLY A 333 33.58 1.54 -1.63
C GLY A 333 32.35 2.14 -2.34
N ALA A 334 31.16 1.55 -2.15
CA ALA A 334 29.91 2.18 -2.55
C ALA A 334 29.63 3.47 -1.76
N ASP A 335 29.21 4.53 -2.44
CA ASP A 335 28.82 5.82 -1.84
C ASP A 335 27.51 5.68 -1.06
N VAL A 336 27.61 5.86 0.26
CA VAL A 336 26.47 5.84 1.20
C VAL A 336 25.45 6.95 0.94
N ASN A 337 25.84 8.00 0.21
CA ASN A 337 25.00 9.12 -0.24
C ASN A 337 24.68 9.09 -1.75
N GLY A 338 25.04 8.01 -2.45
CA GLY A 338 24.75 7.83 -3.87
C GLY A 338 23.25 7.98 -4.17
N ILE A 339 22.93 8.48 -5.36
CA ILE A 339 21.55 8.76 -5.79
C ILE A 339 21.26 7.98 -7.07
N ASP A 340 20.22 7.13 -7.04
CA ASP A 340 19.78 6.38 -8.23
C ASP A 340 19.08 7.30 -9.27
N GLY A 341 18.83 6.75 -10.46
CA GLY A 341 18.07 7.43 -11.53
C GLY A 341 16.61 7.75 -11.18
N HIS A 342 16.12 7.29 -10.02
CA HIS A 342 14.78 7.57 -9.50
C HIS A 342 14.81 8.60 -8.33
N GLY A 343 15.99 9.14 -7.98
CA GLY A 343 16.19 10.15 -6.94
C GLY A 343 16.25 9.62 -5.50
N ASN A 344 16.36 8.30 -5.31
CA ASN A 344 16.49 7.66 -3.99
C ASN A 344 17.95 7.54 -3.54
N THR A 345 18.17 7.59 -2.23
CA THR A 345 19.44 7.28 -1.57
C THR A 345 19.37 5.93 -0.84
N PRO A 346 20.51 5.31 -0.48
CA PRO A 346 20.54 4.08 0.32
C PRO A 346 19.71 4.19 1.61
N LEU A 347 19.84 5.30 2.34
CA LEU A 347 19.08 5.55 3.58
C LEU A 347 17.58 5.66 3.34
N LEU A 348 17.17 6.25 2.21
CA LEU A 348 15.77 6.42 1.84
C LEU A 348 15.14 5.06 1.48
N ALA A 349 15.83 4.24 0.68
CA ALA A 349 15.43 2.86 0.40
C ALA A 349 15.35 2.02 1.69
N ALA A 350 16.32 2.16 2.60
CA ALA A 350 16.33 1.48 3.91
C ALA A 350 15.16 1.88 4.84
N VAL A 351 14.65 3.12 4.75
CA VAL A 351 13.38 3.50 5.40
C VAL A 351 12.19 2.83 4.71
N MET A 352 12.24 2.63 3.40
CA MET A 352 11.09 2.23 2.58
C MET A 352 10.86 0.72 2.51
N THR A 353 11.84 -0.13 2.90
CA THR A 353 11.65 -1.61 2.98
C THR A 353 10.43 -2.02 3.79
N GLN A 354 9.78 -3.15 3.48
CA GLN A 354 8.77 -3.69 4.39
C GLN A 354 9.37 -4.02 5.79
N PRO A 355 8.60 -3.92 6.88
CA PRO A 355 9.07 -4.31 8.21
C PRO A 355 9.36 -5.82 8.24
N ASP A 356 10.61 -6.18 8.53
CA ASP A 356 10.97 -7.56 8.86
C ASP A 356 10.81 -7.77 10.37
N GLU A 357 9.99 -8.74 10.78
CA GLU A 357 9.79 -9.06 12.19
C GLU A 357 11.05 -9.65 12.86
N GLN A 358 12.02 -10.13 12.08
CA GLN A 358 13.26 -10.73 12.55
C GLN A 358 14.41 -9.72 12.70
N LEU A 359 14.22 -8.46 12.30
CA LEU A 359 15.24 -7.40 12.40
C LEU A 359 14.87 -6.35 13.46
N ASP A 360 15.80 -6.07 14.37
CA ASP A 360 15.65 -4.98 15.35
C ASP A 360 15.52 -3.60 14.66
N GLU A 361 16.29 -3.39 13.60
CA GLU A 361 16.41 -2.16 12.79
C GLU A 361 16.14 -2.46 11.30
N PRO A 362 15.24 -1.72 10.62
CA PRO A 362 14.93 -1.96 9.20
C PRO A 362 16.08 -1.52 8.28
N GLY A 363 16.26 -2.25 7.17
CA GLY A 363 17.11 -1.85 6.04
C GLY A 363 18.60 -1.61 6.32
N GLY A 364 19.10 -1.90 7.53
CA GLY A 364 20.44 -1.50 7.97
C GLY A 364 20.59 0.01 8.22
N LEU A 365 19.47 0.73 8.45
CA LEU A 365 19.40 2.18 8.59
C LEU A 365 20.48 2.78 9.50
N SER A 366 20.66 2.24 10.71
CA SER A 366 21.69 2.72 11.63
C SER A 366 23.13 2.58 11.10
N ASP A 367 23.48 1.54 10.33
CA ASP A 367 24.84 1.39 9.78
C ASP A 367 25.13 2.45 8.70
N LEU A 368 24.15 2.75 7.84
CA LEU A 368 24.24 3.83 6.85
C LEU A 368 24.44 5.20 7.53
N LEU A 369 23.70 5.47 8.61
CA LEU A 369 23.83 6.71 9.38
C LEU A 369 25.19 6.83 10.07
N HIS A 370 25.71 5.76 10.68
CA HIS A 370 27.06 5.75 11.26
C HIS A 370 28.17 5.93 10.20
N ARG A 371 27.92 5.55 8.94
CA ARG A 371 28.83 5.77 7.80
C ARG A 371 28.70 7.16 7.16
N GLY A 372 27.79 8.01 7.65
CA GLY A 372 27.64 9.39 7.17
C GLY A 372 26.61 9.58 6.06
N ALA A 373 25.58 8.73 5.98
CA ALA A 373 24.39 9.04 5.17
C ALA A 373 23.70 10.32 5.68
N ASP A 374 23.45 11.29 4.80
CA ASP A 374 22.73 12.53 5.10
C ASP A 374 21.22 12.25 5.23
N PRO A 375 20.61 12.41 6.42
CA PRO A 375 19.20 12.12 6.64
C PRO A 375 18.24 13.14 6.03
N ASP A 376 18.74 14.31 5.63
CA ASP A 376 17.98 15.32 4.87
C ASP A 376 18.25 15.24 3.36
N CYS A 377 19.15 14.36 2.88
CA CYS A 377 19.36 14.19 1.45
C CYS A 377 18.08 13.68 0.78
N SER A 378 17.65 14.38 -0.26
CA SER A 378 16.52 14.00 -1.11
C SER A 378 16.69 14.60 -2.49
N LYS A 379 16.64 13.74 -3.51
CA LYS A 379 16.54 14.12 -4.92
C LYS A 379 15.23 13.69 -5.57
N ARG A 380 14.38 12.97 -4.82
CA ARG A 380 13.00 12.63 -5.20
C ARG A 380 12.23 13.85 -5.71
N GLU A 381 11.25 13.55 -6.55
CA GLU A 381 10.40 14.54 -7.21
C GLU A 381 9.43 15.23 -6.25
N ASP A 382 8.96 14.51 -5.24
CA ASP A 382 8.22 15.07 -4.11
C ASP A 382 9.12 15.91 -3.17
N GLY A 383 10.45 15.74 -3.22
CA GLY A 383 11.41 16.34 -2.28
C GLY A 383 11.31 15.79 -0.86
N SER A 384 10.72 14.61 -0.66
CA SER A 384 10.54 13.99 0.65
C SER A 384 11.85 13.41 1.20
N THR A 385 12.10 13.59 2.51
CA THR A 385 13.26 13.00 3.19
C THR A 385 12.94 11.63 3.79
N ALA A 386 13.98 10.92 4.22
CA ALA A 386 13.86 9.67 4.98
C ALA A 386 12.88 9.82 6.17
N LEU A 387 12.97 10.92 6.93
CA LEU A 387 12.08 11.21 8.06
C LEU A 387 10.61 11.42 7.63
N MET A 388 10.36 11.98 6.45
CA MET A 388 8.99 12.16 5.92
C MET A 388 8.36 10.82 5.55
N GLN A 389 9.10 9.96 4.84
CA GLN A 389 8.61 8.63 4.46
C GLN A 389 8.41 7.74 5.69
N ALA A 390 9.31 7.80 6.68
CA ALA A 390 9.18 7.09 7.95
C ALA A 390 7.85 7.42 8.67
N ILE A 391 7.46 8.69 8.71
CA ILE A 391 6.21 9.11 9.36
C ILE A 391 4.97 8.74 8.53
N ALA A 392 5.02 8.94 7.20
CA ALA A 392 3.95 8.55 6.28
C ALA A 392 3.60 7.06 6.42
N GLN A 393 4.63 6.22 6.46
CA GLN A 393 4.53 4.76 6.53
C GLN A 393 4.41 4.23 7.97
N GLY A 394 4.39 5.10 8.98
CA GLY A 394 4.23 4.71 10.40
C GLY A 394 5.40 3.94 11.01
N LYS A 395 6.60 4.03 10.42
CA LYS A 395 7.80 3.26 10.80
C LYS A 395 8.52 3.87 12.00
N TRP A 396 7.83 3.92 13.13
CA TRP A 396 8.21 4.67 14.34
C TRP A 396 9.60 4.36 14.89
N ARG A 397 10.09 3.12 14.74
CA ARG A 397 11.45 2.72 15.16
C ARG A 397 12.53 3.58 14.51
N THR A 398 12.39 3.94 13.23
CA THR A 398 13.38 4.72 12.47
C THR A 398 13.48 6.19 12.89
N LEU A 399 12.46 6.76 13.56
CA LEU A 399 12.44 8.19 13.88
C LEU A 399 13.59 8.58 14.82
N LYS A 400 13.92 7.73 15.80
CA LYS A 400 14.99 7.98 16.76
C LYS A 400 16.38 8.05 16.09
N PRO A 401 16.88 6.99 15.40
CA PRO A 401 18.18 7.05 14.75
C PRO A 401 18.29 8.16 13.70
N LEU A 402 17.21 8.45 12.94
CA LEU A 402 17.19 9.59 12.00
C LEU A 402 17.40 10.94 12.71
N LEU A 403 16.75 11.17 13.85
CA LEU A 403 16.89 12.42 14.63
C LEU A 403 18.21 12.49 15.42
N GLU A 404 18.73 11.36 15.89
CA GLU A 404 20.06 11.26 16.50
C GLU A 404 21.14 11.62 15.47
N ALA A 405 21.08 11.06 14.25
CA ALA A 405 21.99 11.36 13.15
C ALA A 405 21.84 12.78 12.56
N GLY A 406 20.64 13.37 12.57
CA GLY A 406 20.49 14.81 12.34
C GLY A 406 19.28 15.31 11.58
N ALA A 407 18.36 14.43 11.16
CA ALA A 407 17.18 14.78 10.34
C ALA A 407 16.43 16.02 10.85
N ASN A 408 16.02 16.91 9.94
CA ASN A 408 15.30 18.12 10.29
C ASN A 408 13.78 17.93 10.17
N PRO A 409 13.02 17.82 11.29
CA PRO A 409 11.57 17.62 11.25
C PRO A 409 10.80 18.81 10.67
N TYR A 410 11.43 19.99 10.58
CA TYR A 410 10.86 21.22 10.04
C TYR A 410 11.17 21.46 8.56
N ARG A 411 12.03 20.63 7.94
CA ARG A 411 12.28 20.69 6.50
C ARG A 411 10.97 20.38 5.76
N THR A 412 10.75 21.03 4.62
CA THR A 412 9.55 20.86 3.80
C THR A 412 9.86 20.20 2.47
N ASN A 413 8.96 19.33 2.00
CA ASN A 413 8.99 18.78 0.65
C ASN A 413 8.58 19.86 -0.39
N ARG A 414 8.48 19.51 -1.69
CA ARG A 414 8.08 20.47 -2.74
C ARG A 414 6.65 21.01 -2.57
N ASP A 415 5.74 20.23 -1.97
CA ASP A 415 4.38 20.67 -1.59
C ASP A 415 4.35 21.65 -0.40
N ARG A 416 5.51 21.99 0.18
CA ARG A 416 5.66 22.73 1.45
C ARG A 416 5.18 21.96 2.69
N LYS A 417 5.00 20.64 2.62
CA LYS A 417 4.62 19.77 3.74
C LYS A 417 5.85 19.43 4.59
N THR A 418 5.76 19.60 5.90
CA THR A 418 6.77 19.12 6.87
C THR A 418 6.67 17.60 7.08
N ALA A 419 7.56 17.03 7.90
CA ALA A 419 7.46 15.64 8.34
C ALA A 419 6.15 15.37 9.13
N LEU A 420 5.61 16.35 9.85
CA LEU A 420 4.32 16.24 10.55
C LEU A 420 3.09 16.38 9.63
N ASP A 421 3.25 16.92 8.43
CA ASP A 421 2.18 17.04 7.43
C ASP A 421 2.01 15.77 6.57
N GLN A 422 2.93 14.81 6.70
CA GLN A 422 2.76 13.46 6.16
C GLN A 422 1.81 12.60 7.03
N ILE A 423 1.51 13.05 8.25
CA ILE A 423 0.41 12.52 9.05
C ILE A 423 -0.88 13.13 8.50
N GLY A 424 -1.82 12.25 8.15
CA GLY A 424 -3.12 12.65 7.61
C GLY A 424 -4.00 13.41 8.61
N LYS A 425 -5.32 13.36 8.40
CA LYS A 425 -6.30 14.15 9.19
C LYS A 425 -6.42 13.74 10.67
N ASP A 426 -5.71 12.69 11.09
CA ASP A 426 -5.62 12.23 12.47
C ASP A 426 -4.87 13.25 13.35
N LYS A 427 -5.65 14.11 14.02
CA LYS A 427 -5.16 15.09 14.99
C LYS A 427 -4.45 14.43 16.19
N ALA A 428 -4.83 13.21 16.58
CA ALA A 428 -4.32 12.54 17.77
C ALA A 428 -2.91 11.95 17.53
N ARG A 429 -2.74 11.14 16.49
CA ARG A 429 -1.42 10.67 16.01
C ARG A 429 -0.51 11.84 15.68
N ARG A 430 -1.02 12.90 15.04
CA ARG A 430 -0.23 14.12 14.76
C ARG A 430 0.24 14.82 16.04
N LYS A 431 -0.59 14.89 17.09
CA LYS A 431 -0.21 15.44 18.42
C LYS A 431 0.81 14.55 19.14
N THR A 432 0.68 13.22 19.06
CA THR A 432 1.61 12.27 19.66
C THR A 432 2.98 12.29 18.96
N VAL A 433 3.01 12.23 17.63
CA VAL A 433 4.27 12.32 16.87
C VAL A 433 4.89 13.72 16.99
N ALA A 434 4.11 14.80 17.06
CA ALA A 434 4.65 16.13 17.34
C ALA A 434 5.39 16.19 18.69
N LYS A 435 4.83 15.59 19.76
CA LYS A 435 5.53 15.45 21.04
C LYS A 435 6.79 14.60 20.91
N LEU A 436 6.73 13.48 20.19
CA LEU A 436 7.85 12.56 20.00
C LEU A 436 9.01 13.24 19.25
N LEU A 437 8.73 13.93 18.14
CA LEU A 437 9.73 14.70 17.40
C LEU A 437 10.29 15.85 18.25
N GLN A 438 9.45 16.59 18.99
CA GLN A 438 9.92 17.67 19.86
C GLN A 438 10.85 17.18 20.97
N GLY A 439 10.49 16.08 21.65
CA GLY A 439 11.31 15.47 22.70
C GLY A 439 12.64 14.93 22.15
N LEU A 440 12.57 14.02 21.17
CA LEU A 440 13.76 13.41 20.58
C LEU A 440 14.66 14.46 19.93
N TYR A 441 14.15 15.40 19.15
CA TYR A 441 14.98 16.44 18.52
C TYR A 441 15.65 17.36 19.56
N ALA A 442 14.95 17.70 20.65
CA ALA A 442 15.54 18.48 21.74
C ALA A 442 16.66 17.71 22.46
N GLU A 443 16.45 16.42 22.78
CA GLU A 443 17.50 15.57 23.37
C GLU A 443 18.70 15.42 22.44
N CYS A 444 18.47 15.11 21.16
CA CYS A 444 19.52 14.92 20.17
C CYS A 444 20.31 16.21 19.90
N TRP A 445 19.65 17.37 19.95
CA TRP A 445 20.32 18.67 19.85
C TRP A 445 21.17 18.95 21.10
N GLN A 446 20.64 18.68 22.30
CA GLN A 446 21.39 18.87 23.55
C GLN A 446 22.63 17.98 23.63
N ARG A 447 22.53 16.69 23.24
CA ARG A 447 23.70 15.79 23.15
C ARG A 447 24.75 16.30 22.18
N ARG A 448 24.34 16.69 20.96
CA ARG A 448 25.25 17.25 19.94
C ARG A 448 25.90 18.58 20.34
N GLN A 449 25.33 19.35 21.29
CA GLN A 449 26.02 20.50 21.89
C GLN A 449 27.02 20.08 22.97
N ALA A 450 26.70 19.09 23.81
CA ALA A 450 27.61 18.57 24.83
C ALA A 450 28.85 17.88 24.22
N GLU A 451 28.65 17.09 23.15
CA GLU A 451 29.69 16.36 22.41
C GLU A 451 30.68 17.28 21.68
N ARG A 452 30.25 18.49 21.29
CA ARG A 452 31.12 19.50 20.67
C ARG A 452 32.05 20.21 21.66
N GLY A 453 31.79 20.07 22.96
CA GLY A 453 32.50 20.79 24.02
C GLY A 453 32.25 22.30 24.02
N PRO A 454 32.76 23.03 25.04
CA PRO A 454 32.79 24.47 25.00
C PRO A 454 33.76 24.93 23.91
N ALA A 455 33.30 25.80 23.01
CA ALA A 455 34.16 26.39 21.98
C ALA A 455 35.28 27.22 22.63
N SER A 456 36.52 26.93 22.22
CA SER A 456 37.77 27.54 22.70
C SER A 456 38.18 28.76 21.87
#